data_AF-A0A2I0JN24-F1
#
_entry.id   AF-A0A2I0JN24-F1
#
_cell.length_a   1.000
_cell.length_b   1.000
_cell.length_c   1.000
_cell.angle_alpha   90.00
_cell.angle_beta   90.00
_cell.angle_gamma   90.00
#
_symmetry.space_group_name_H-M   'P 1'
#
loop_
_entity.id
_entity.type
_entity.pdbx_description
1 polymer ?
#
loop_
_entity_poly.entity_id
_entity_poly.type
_entity_poly.pdbx_seq_one_letter_code
_entity_poly.pdbx_strand_id
1 'polypeptide(L)'
;MGLGPGGELTRGLDHTEDQSLGLGPTKDQRLGLGPTVEQRLGLGPGGDLTMGLDPTEDQRLGLSPVGDLTMGLSPKEDERLGLGPVVELTMRLGPTEDQSLGLGPGGDLTMGLDPTEDERLGLGHVGDLTMGLGPTVDQRLGLGPVGDLTMELNPTEDQRLGLGPVEELTTGLGPTEDQ
;
A
#
# COMPACT_ATOMS: atom_id res chain seq x y z
N MET A 1 -16.83 -6.69 -20.64
CA MET A 1 -17.46 -7.94 -20.14
C MET A 1 -17.71 -7.74 -18.67
N GLY A 2 -18.97 -7.63 -18.24
CA GLY A 2 -19.35 -7.44 -16.84
C GLY A 2 -19.80 -8.77 -16.25
N LEU A 3 -19.18 -9.19 -15.15
CA LEU A 3 -19.60 -10.37 -14.40
C LEU A 3 -20.63 -9.92 -13.35
N GLY A 4 -21.69 -10.71 -13.19
CA GLY A 4 -22.76 -10.44 -12.23
C GLY A 4 -22.27 -10.44 -10.78
N PRO A 5 -23.10 -9.94 -9.84
CA PRO A 5 -22.73 -9.85 -8.44
C PRO A 5 -22.56 -11.25 -7.84
N GLY A 6 -21.31 -11.64 -7.55
CA GLY A 6 -20.99 -12.87 -6.81
C GLY A 6 -19.99 -13.84 -7.44
N GLY A 7 -19.20 -13.44 -8.44
CA GLY A 7 -18.11 -14.28 -8.97
C GLY A 7 -16.74 -13.92 -8.37
N GLU A 8 -15.94 -14.94 -8.07
CA GLU A 8 -14.49 -14.82 -7.86
C GLU A 8 -13.84 -14.36 -9.18
N LEU A 9 -13.10 -13.25 -9.16
CA LEU A 9 -12.36 -12.76 -10.32
C LEU A 9 -10.88 -13.13 -10.20
N THR A 10 -10.42 -14.12 -10.96
CA THR A 10 -8.99 -14.42 -11.12
C THR A 10 -8.52 -13.91 -12.48
N ARG A 11 -7.55 -12.97 -12.53
CA ARG A 11 -6.99 -12.48 -13.80
C ARG A 11 -5.46 -12.34 -13.73
N GLY A 12 -4.75 -12.97 -14.67
CA GLY A 12 -3.32 -12.81 -14.93
C GLY A 12 -3.11 -12.15 -16.31
N LEU A 13 -2.33 -11.06 -16.41
CA LEU A 13 -2.03 -10.39 -17.69
C LEU A 13 -0.51 -10.23 -17.89
N ASP A 14 0.07 -10.83 -18.94
CA ASP A 14 1.51 -10.77 -19.27
C ASP A 14 1.79 -9.83 -20.48
N HIS A 15 1.75 -8.50 -20.35
CA HIS A 15 1.99 -7.62 -21.52
C HIS A 15 2.66 -6.26 -21.20
N THR A 16 3.55 -5.85 -22.11
CA THR A 16 4.47 -4.69 -22.13
C THR A 16 3.86 -3.36 -22.61
N GLU A 17 2.55 -3.15 -22.47
CA GLU A 17 1.84 -1.90 -22.84
C GLU A 17 1.04 -1.36 -21.64
N ASP A 18 0.74 -0.05 -21.63
CA ASP A 18 -0.01 0.62 -20.56
C ASP A 18 -1.30 -0.13 -20.19
N GLN A 19 -1.43 -0.50 -18.93
CA GLN A 19 -2.57 -1.27 -18.43
C GLN A 19 -3.49 -0.38 -17.63
N SER A 20 -4.71 -0.16 -18.12
CA SER A 20 -5.76 0.57 -17.38
C SER A 20 -6.98 -0.30 -17.16
N LEU A 21 -7.36 -0.52 -15.90
CA LEU A 21 -8.43 -1.42 -15.49
C LEU A 21 -9.34 -0.74 -14.46
N GLY A 22 -10.65 -0.90 -14.64
CA GLY A 22 -11.68 -0.46 -13.70
C GLY A 22 -12.62 -1.61 -13.39
N LEU A 23 -12.68 -2.07 -12.13
CA LEU A 23 -13.61 -3.12 -11.71
C LEU A 23 -14.71 -2.55 -10.82
N GLY A 24 -15.93 -3.04 -11.02
CA GLY A 24 -17.07 -2.74 -10.16
C GLY A 24 -17.04 -3.50 -8.84
N PRO A 25 -18.09 -3.35 -8.01
CA PRO A 25 -18.18 -4.03 -6.74
C PRO A 25 -18.20 -5.55 -6.88
N THR A 26 -17.47 -6.25 -6.03
CA THR A 26 -17.37 -7.71 -6.02
C THR A 26 -17.23 -8.24 -4.60
N LYS A 27 -17.49 -9.53 -4.40
CA LYS A 27 -17.17 -10.16 -3.11
C LYS A 27 -15.68 -10.43 -3.01
N ASP A 28 -15.13 -11.22 -3.95
CA ASP A 28 -13.74 -11.67 -3.88
C ASP A 28 -13.00 -11.40 -5.19
N GLN A 29 -11.79 -10.85 -5.12
CA GLN A 29 -10.94 -10.55 -6.26
C GLN A 29 -9.51 -11.06 -6.05
N ARG A 30 -8.94 -11.69 -7.08
CA ARG A 30 -7.53 -12.04 -7.15
C ARG A 30 -6.91 -11.59 -8.47
N LEU A 31 -5.98 -10.66 -8.39
CA LEU A 31 -5.36 -10.04 -9.56
C LEU A 31 -3.85 -10.25 -9.56
N GLY A 32 -3.32 -10.64 -10.71
CA GLY A 32 -1.89 -10.67 -11.01
C GLY A 32 -1.64 -9.89 -12.29
N LEU A 33 -0.90 -8.79 -12.23
CA LEU A 33 -0.49 -8.06 -13.43
C LEU A 33 1.00 -8.21 -13.62
N GLY A 34 1.39 -8.65 -14.80
CA GLY A 34 2.77 -8.74 -15.23
C GLY A 34 3.38 -7.35 -15.50
N PRO A 35 4.69 -7.31 -15.79
CA PRO A 35 5.44 -6.07 -15.90
C PRO A 35 4.95 -5.19 -17.06
N THR A 36 4.90 -3.87 -16.83
CA THR A 36 4.58 -2.88 -17.88
C THR A 36 5.32 -1.55 -17.67
N VAL A 37 5.03 -0.55 -18.51
CA VAL A 37 5.49 0.83 -18.36
C VAL A 37 4.55 1.58 -17.39
N GLU A 38 3.25 1.68 -17.71
CA GLU A 38 2.26 2.31 -16.84
C GLU A 38 1.14 1.36 -16.42
N GLN A 39 0.84 1.27 -15.12
CA GLN A 39 -0.32 0.56 -14.56
C GLN A 39 -1.27 1.51 -13.84
N ARG A 40 -2.55 1.46 -14.22
CA ARG A 40 -3.64 2.21 -13.57
C ARG A 40 -4.80 1.29 -13.24
N LEU A 41 -5.11 1.16 -11.96
CA LEU A 41 -6.18 0.27 -11.50
C LEU A 41 -7.14 1.01 -10.56
N GLY A 42 -8.44 0.90 -10.86
CA GLY A 42 -9.53 1.40 -10.03
C GLY A 42 -10.46 0.28 -9.62
N LEU A 43 -10.58 -0.02 -8.33
CA LEU A 43 -11.47 -1.06 -7.83
C LEU A 43 -12.60 -0.47 -7.01
N GLY A 44 -13.82 -0.89 -7.35
CA GLY A 44 -15.03 -0.64 -6.58
C GLY A 44 -15.02 -1.39 -5.24
N PRO A 45 -16.04 -1.16 -4.39
CA PRO A 45 -16.09 -1.76 -3.07
C PRO A 45 -16.02 -3.30 -3.11
N GLY A 46 -15.24 -3.88 -2.21
CA GLY A 46 -14.93 -5.31 -2.17
C GLY A 46 -15.21 -5.95 -0.82
N GLY A 47 -15.33 -7.28 -0.80
CA GLY A 47 -15.07 -8.08 0.40
C GLY A 47 -13.57 -8.31 0.50
N ASP A 48 -13.07 -9.35 -0.15
CA ASP A 48 -11.68 -9.78 -0.07
C ASP A 48 -10.94 -9.48 -1.38
N LEU A 49 -9.75 -8.88 -1.29
CA LEU A 49 -8.92 -8.57 -2.44
C LEU A 49 -7.48 -9.03 -2.20
N THR A 50 -6.99 -9.88 -3.09
CA THR A 50 -5.58 -10.27 -3.16
C THR A 50 -4.96 -9.78 -4.47
N MET A 51 -3.83 -9.09 -4.40
CA MET A 51 -3.16 -8.55 -5.59
C MET A 51 -1.65 -8.75 -5.55
N GLY A 52 -1.07 -9.11 -6.69
CA GLY A 52 0.37 -9.06 -6.95
C GLY A 52 0.64 -8.29 -8.24
N LEU A 53 1.42 -7.21 -8.16
CA LEU A 53 1.82 -6.44 -9.34
C LEU A 53 3.34 -6.57 -9.53
N ASP A 54 3.73 -7.09 -10.69
CA ASP A 54 5.13 -7.21 -11.11
C ASP A 54 5.73 -5.84 -11.47
N PRO A 55 7.07 -5.75 -11.61
CA PRO A 55 7.73 -4.46 -11.78
C PRO A 55 7.23 -3.61 -12.94
N THR A 56 6.93 -2.35 -12.61
CA THR A 56 6.39 -1.33 -13.51
C THR A 56 7.14 -0.02 -13.29
N GLU A 57 7.30 0.82 -14.31
CA GLU A 57 7.89 2.16 -14.13
C GLU A 57 6.93 3.01 -13.27
N ASP A 58 5.69 3.17 -13.73
CA ASP A 58 4.65 3.97 -13.06
C ASP A 58 3.44 3.13 -12.63
N GLN A 59 3.08 3.17 -11.35
CA GLN A 59 1.92 2.46 -10.82
C GLN A 59 0.95 3.38 -10.06
N ARG A 60 -0.34 3.32 -10.42
CA ARG A 60 -1.43 4.07 -9.76
C ARG A 60 -2.61 3.20 -9.40
N LEU A 61 -2.92 3.11 -8.12
CA LEU A 61 -4.05 2.32 -7.60
C LEU A 61 -5.04 3.20 -6.83
N GLY A 62 -6.32 3.03 -7.13
CA GLY A 62 -7.42 3.61 -6.37
C GLY A 62 -8.40 2.53 -5.92
N LEU A 63 -8.55 2.32 -4.62
CA LEU A 63 -9.49 1.34 -4.06
C LEU A 63 -10.61 2.05 -3.29
N SER A 64 -11.83 1.62 -3.56
CA SER A 64 -13.00 1.93 -2.71
C SER A 64 -12.98 1.06 -1.44
N PRO A 65 -13.94 1.20 -0.50
CA PRO A 65 -13.92 0.42 0.73
C PRO A 65 -13.83 -1.09 0.49
N VAL A 66 -12.92 -1.76 1.20
CA VAL A 66 -12.74 -3.22 1.14
C VAL A 66 -12.79 -3.82 2.54
N GLY A 67 -13.19 -5.09 2.66
CA GLY A 67 -13.07 -5.83 3.90
C GLY A 67 -11.60 -6.13 4.15
N ASP A 68 -11.10 -7.15 3.46
CA ASP A 68 -9.76 -7.68 3.66
C ASP A 68 -8.91 -7.45 2.41
N LEU A 69 -7.71 -6.92 2.60
CA LEU A 69 -6.81 -6.55 1.51
C LEU A 69 -5.42 -7.12 1.73
N THR A 70 -4.95 -7.92 0.78
CA THR A 70 -3.57 -8.39 0.71
C THR A 70 -2.92 -7.93 -0.60
N MET A 71 -1.83 -7.20 -0.54
CA MET A 71 -1.14 -6.70 -1.73
C MET A 71 0.38 -6.83 -1.65
N GLY A 72 0.99 -7.20 -2.78
CA GLY A 72 2.43 -7.14 -3.00
C GLY A 72 2.73 -6.38 -4.29
N LEU A 73 3.45 -5.28 -4.21
CA LEU A 73 3.75 -4.39 -5.33
C LEU A 73 5.27 -4.22 -5.45
N SER A 74 5.79 -4.07 -6.66
CA SER A 74 7.24 -3.90 -6.87
C SER A 74 7.57 -2.94 -8.02
N PRO A 75 7.04 -1.69 -8.03
CA PRO A 75 7.38 -0.70 -9.05
C PRO A 75 8.87 -0.32 -8.99
N LYS A 76 9.35 0.39 -10.01
CA LYS A 76 10.75 0.82 -10.10
C LYS A 76 10.94 2.31 -9.90
N GLU A 77 10.03 3.14 -10.40
CA GLU A 77 10.13 4.60 -10.35
C GLU A 77 9.04 5.18 -9.44
N ASP A 78 7.79 5.21 -9.90
CA ASP A 78 6.68 5.91 -9.23
C ASP A 78 5.60 4.94 -8.72
N GLU A 79 5.27 5.03 -7.43
CA GLU A 79 4.09 4.38 -6.86
C GLU A 79 3.11 5.36 -6.22
N ARG A 80 1.83 5.26 -6.58
CA ARG A 80 0.76 6.06 -5.97
C ARG A 80 -0.46 5.22 -5.65
N LEU A 81 -0.78 5.14 -4.37
CA LEU A 81 -1.87 4.33 -3.84
C LEU A 81 -2.84 5.21 -3.05
N GLY A 82 -4.13 5.13 -3.38
CA GLY A 82 -5.22 5.75 -2.63
C GLY A 82 -6.24 4.70 -2.24
N LEU A 83 -6.27 4.31 -0.97
CA LEU A 83 -7.19 3.30 -0.46
C LEU A 83 -8.27 3.95 0.41
N GLY A 84 -9.51 3.55 0.17
CA GLY A 84 -10.64 3.87 1.04
C GLY A 84 -10.55 3.15 2.40
N PRO A 85 -11.64 3.15 3.17
CA PRO A 85 -11.74 2.39 4.40
C PRO A 85 -11.44 0.90 4.22
N VAL A 86 -10.67 0.31 5.14
CA VAL A 86 -10.30 -1.11 5.12
C VAL A 86 -10.54 -1.71 6.51
N VAL A 87 -10.99 -2.97 6.57
CA VAL A 87 -11.05 -3.70 7.87
C VAL A 87 -9.68 -4.26 8.20
N GLU A 88 -9.11 -5.06 7.30
CA GLU A 88 -7.78 -5.65 7.46
C GLU A 88 -6.91 -5.38 6.22
N LEU A 89 -5.69 -4.87 6.42
CA LEU A 89 -4.70 -4.66 5.36
C LEU A 89 -3.40 -5.39 5.69
N THR A 90 -2.93 -6.20 4.73
CA THR A 90 -1.54 -6.63 4.65
C THR A 90 -0.94 -6.14 3.34
N MET A 91 0.10 -5.32 3.41
CA MET A 91 0.74 -4.76 2.22
C MET A 91 2.26 -4.90 2.30
N ARG A 92 2.86 -5.23 1.15
CA ARG A 92 4.31 -5.16 0.97
C ARG A 92 4.65 -4.41 -0.30
N LEU A 93 5.45 -3.37 -0.17
CA LEU A 93 5.88 -2.52 -1.27
C LEU A 93 7.38 -2.71 -1.45
N GLY A 94 7.77 -3.07 -2.68
CA GLY A 94 9.15 -3.23 -3.10
C GLY A 94 9.87 -1.90 -3.27
N PRO A 95 11.18 -1.92 -3.56
CA PRO A 95 11.99 -0.72 -3.68
C PRO A 95 11.54 0.17 -4.85
N THR A 96 11.44 1.48 -4.65
CA THR A 96 11.04 2.45 -5.68
C THR A 96 11.78 3.79 -5.50
N GLU A 97 11.75 4.67 -6.50
CA GLU A 97 12.29 6.04 -6.33
C GLU A 97 11.30 6.90 -5.52
N ASP A 98 10.06 7.02 -6.00
CA ASP A 98 9.01 7.85 -5.41
C ASP A 98 7.81 7.00 -4.97
N GLN A 99 7.44 7.09 -3.69
CA GLN A 99 6.29 6.36 -3.14
C GLN A 99 5.30 7.30 -2.45
N SER A 100 4.01 7.18 -2.79
CA SER A 100 2.93 7.89 -2.11
C SER A 100 1.74 6.99 -1.79
N LEU A 101 1.44 6.86 -0.50
CA LEU A 101 0.30 6.08 0.01
C LEU A 101 -0.65 6.97 0.82
N GLY A 102 -1.92 6.96 0.45
CA GLY A 102 -3.01 7.51 1.23
C GLY A 102 -3.98 6.41 1.65
N LEU A 103 -4.15 6.19 2.95
CA LEU A 103 -5.15 5.27 3.50
C LEU A 103 -6.26 6.03 4.22
N GLY A 104 -7.50 5.63 3.95
CA GLY A 104 -8.64 5.98 4.77
C GLY A 104 -8.60 5.31 6.15
N PRO A 105 -9.71 5.37 6.90
CA PRO A 105 -9.82 4.70 8.19
C PRO A 105 -9.62 3.18 8.07
N GLY A 106 -8.85 2.60 9.00
CA GLY A 106 -8.50 1.18 9.04
C GLY A 106 -8.89 0.52 10.37
N GLY A 107 -9.16 -0.78 10.35
CA GLY A 107 -9.10 -1.62 11.55
C GLY A 107 -7.65 -1.98 11.86
N ASP A 108 -7.18 -3.06 11.25
CA ASP A 108 -5.84 -3.63 11.49
C ASP A 108 -4.99 -3.52 10.22
N LEU A 109 -3.86 -2.84 10.30
CA LEU A 109 -2.98 -2.58 9.17
C LEU A 109 -1.57 -3.11 9.44
N THR A 110 -1.07 -3.95 8.54
CA THR A 110 0.31 -4.44 8.50
C THR A 110 0.97 -4.02 7.19
N MET A 111 2.06 -3.26 7.28
CA MET A 111 2.77 -2.76 6.11
C MET A 111 4.27 -2.99 6.23
N GLY A 112 4.89 -3.44 5.13
CA GLY A 112 6.33 -3.50 4.97
C GLY A 112 6.75 -2.75 3.72
N LEU A 113 7.57 -1.70 3.91
CA LEU A 113 8.05 -0.84 2.83
C LEU A 113 9.56 -1.09 2.69
N ASP A 114 9.98 -1.54 1.52
CA ASP A 114 11.39 -1.72 1.17
C ASP A 114 12.06 -0.34 0.88
N PRO A 115 13.39 -0.26 0.62
CA PRO A 115 14.08 1.01 0.48
C PRO A 115 13.51 1.92 -0.63
N THR A 116 13.37 3.21 -0.34
CA THR A 116 12.80 4.21 -1.26
C THR A 116 13.55 5.53 -1.17
N GLU A 117 13.71 6.30 -2.25
CA GLU A 117 14.33 7.64 -2.15
C GLU A 117 13.38 8.61 -1.41
N ASP A 118 12.16 8.75 -1.93
CA ASP A 118 11.14 9.71 -1.49
C ASP A 118 9.85 9.00 -1.06
N GLU A 119 9.57 8.96 0.26
CA GLU A 119 8.39 8.27 0.81
C GLU A 119 7.38 9.25 1.42
N ARG A 120 6.10 9.14 1.02
CA ARG A 120 4.98 9.93 1.55
C ARG A 120 3.79 9.08 1.95
N LEU A 121 3.55 8.99 3.24
CA LEU A 121 2.46 8.20 3.81
C LEU A 121 1.47 9.11 4.55
N GLY A 122 0.18 8.93 4.27
CA GLY A 122 -0.91 9.61 4.96
C GLY A 122 -1.99 8.61 5.36
N LEU A 123 -2.13 8.33 6.65
CA LEU A 123 -3.12 7.37 7.15
C LEU A 123 -4.20 8.07 7.97
N GLY A 124 -5.44 7.61 7.79
CA GLY A 124 -6.58 8.04 8.58
C GLY A 124 -6.56 7.50 10.01
N HIS A 125 -7.76 7.37 10.60
CA HIS A 125 -7.91 6.71 11.90
C HIS A 125 -7.66 5.21 11.76
N VAL A 126 -6.82 4.63 12.61
CA VAL A 126 -6.49 3.20 12.59
C VAL A 126 -6.75 2.61 13.98
N GLY A 127 -7.25 1.37 14.05
CA GLY A 127 -7.24 0.59 15.28
C GLY A 127 -5.80 0.22 15.62
N ASP A 128 -5.27 -0.76 14.90
CA ASP A 128 -3.92 -1.28 15.11
C ASP A 128 -3.07 -1.09 13.84
N LEU A 129 -1.87 -0.55 14.00
CA LEU A 129 -0.92 -0.34 12.93
C LEU A 129 0.44 -0.97 13.25
N THR A 130 0.86 -1.92 12.43
CA THR A 130 2.23 -2.44 12.39
C THR A 130 2.90 -2.03 11.08
N MET A 131 4.03 -1.35 11.16
CA MET A 131 4.73 -0.82 9.98
C MET A 131 6.23 -1.06 10.09
N GLY A 132 6.83 -1.67 9.07
CA GLY A 132 8.27 -1.72 8.89
C GLY A 132 8.69 -0.83 7.72
N LEU A 133 9.63 0.08 7.95
CA LEU A 133 10.12 1.04 6.98
C LEU A 133 11.59 0.76 6.67
N GLY A 134 11.87 0.52 5.39
CA GLY A 134 13.21 0.41 4.85
C GLY A 134 13.98 1.73 4.92
N PRO A 135 15.28 1.70 4.61
CA PRO A 135 16.08 2.92 4.49
C PRO A 135 15.49 3.88 3.46
N THR A 136 15.47 5.18 3.77
CA THR A 136 14.98 6.22 2.86
C THR A 136 15.83 7.49 2.89
N VAL A 137 15.83 8.27 1.81
CA VAL A 137 16.47 9.60 1.84
C VAL A 137 15.52 10.59 2.51
N ASP A 138 14.30 10.70 1.98
CA ASP A 138 13.32 11.70 2.36
C ASP A 138 12.00 11.02 2.75
N GLN A 139 11.61 11.12 4.01
CA GLN A 139 10.43 10.42 4.53
C GLN A 139 9.42 11.38 5.18
N ARG A 140 8.16 11.26 4.77
CA ARG A 140 7.04 12.02 5.34
C ARG A 140 5.89 11.12 5.72
N LEU A 141 5.62 11.04 7.01
CA LEU A 141 4.53 10.24 7.57
C LEU A 141 3.55 11.13 8.32
N GLY A 142 2.29 11.08 7.91
CA GLY A 142 1.16 11.68 8.62
C GLY A 142 0.19 10.59 9.08
N LEU A 143 0.04 10.43 10.39
CA LEU A 143 -0.91 9.49 10.99
C LEU A 143 -2.05 10.24 11.65
N GLY A 144 -3.27 9.80 11.39
CA GLY A 144 -4.44 10.15 12.19
C GLY A 144 -4.40 9.53 13.59
N PRO A 145 -5.54 9.50 14.30
CA PRO A 145 -5.63 8.81 15.58
C PRO A 145 -5.39 7.30 15.41
N VAL A 146 -4.51 6.71 16.21
CA VAL A 146 -4.21 5.27 16.22
C VAL A 146 -4.51 4.71 17.61
N GLY A 147 -5.06 3.51 17.71
CA GLY A 147 -5.08 2.75 18.96
C GLY A 147 -3.66 2.32 19.28
N ASP A 148 -3.25 1.21 18.68
CA ASP A 148 -1.94 0.62 18.90
C ASP A 148 -1.03 0.83 17.68
N LEU A 149 0.18 1.34 17.93
CA LEU A 149 1.15 1.64 16.89
C LEU A 149 2.48 0.95 17.15
N THR A 150 2.87 0.05 16.26
CA THR A 150 4.20 -0.54 16.20
C THR A 150 4.92 -0.11 14.92
N MET A 151 6.09 0.51 15.06
CA MET A 151 6.93 0.90 13.95
C MET A 151 8.34 0.32 14.07
N GLU A 152 8.89 -0.17 12.97
CA GLU A 152 10.31 -0.46 12.82
C GLU A 152 10.90 0.47 11.76
N LEU A 153 11.91 1.25 12.15
CA LEU A 153 12.52 2.27 11.31
C LEU A 153 13.96 1.91 11.00
N ASN A 154 14.30 1.82 9.72
CA ASN A 154 15.69 1.80 9.26
C ASN A 154 16.22 3.24 9.09
N PRO A 155 17.52 3.44 8.81
CA PRO A 155 18.11 4.77 8.69
C PRO A 155 17.43 5.64 7.63
N THR A 156 17.12 6.88 8.00
CA THR A 156 16.58 7.91 7.10
C THR A 156 17.39 9.20 7.22
N GLU A 157 17.75 9.83 6.11
CA GLU A 157 18.49 11.11 6.14
C GLU A 157 17.60 12.25 6.63
N ASP A 158 16.43 12.43 6.03
CA ASP A 158 15.46 13.48 6.35
C ASP A 158 14.08 12.88 6.66
N GLN A 159 13.63 13.02 7.92
CA GLN A 159 12.37 12.45 8.39
C GLN A 159 11.41 13.51 8.95
N ARG A 160 10.13 13.44 8.54
CA ARG A 160 9.03 14.25 9.07
C ARG A 160 7.87 13.38 9.51
N LEU A 161 7.62 13.36 10.81
CA LEU A 161 6.51 12.62 11.42
C LEU A 161 5.45 13.59 11.98
N GLY A 162 4.20 13.40 11.57
CA GLY A 162 3.03 14.05 12.14
C GLY A 162 2.10 12.99 12.69
N LEU A 163 2.03 12.86 14.02
CA LEU A 163 1.19 11.86 14.68
C LEU A 163 -0.05 12.50 15.30
N GLY A 164 -1.21 11.91 15.06
CA GLY A 164 -2.41 12.13 15.84
C GLY A 164 -2.32 11.51 17.24
N PRO A 165 -3.42 11.48 18.00
CA PRO A 165 -3.50 10.76 19.26
C PRO A 165 -3.16 9.28 19.05
N VAL A 166 -2.28 8.72 19.90
CA VAL A 166 -1.94 7.29 19.91
C VAL A 166 -2.19 6.77 21.31
N GLU A 167 -2.88 5.63 21.46
CA GLU A 167 -3.10 4.99 22.77
C GLU A 167 -1.84 4.26 23.24
N GLU A 168 -1.24 3.44 22.37
CA GLU A 168 0.02 2.74 22.62
C GLU A 168 1.03 2.92 21.46
N LEU A 169 2.28 3.26 21.78
CA LEU A 169 3.35 3.44 20.80
C LEU A 169 4.56 2.56 21.15
N THR A 170 4.94 1.71 20.19
CA THR A 170 6.15 0.90 20.19
C THR A 170 6.99 1.23 18.96
N THR A 171 8.28 1.54 19.16
CA THR A 171 9.21 1.84 18.07
C THR A 171 10.49 1.01 18.21
N GLY A 172 10.87 0.32 17.14
CA GLY A 172 12.16 -0.36 16.97
C GLY A 172 13.02 0.38 15.96
N LEU A 173 14.34 0.37 16.19
CA LEU A 173 15.32 0.89 15.24
C LEU A 173 16.07 -0.28 14.62
N GLY A 174 16.11 -0.34 13.29
CA GLY A 174 16.96 -1.25 12.53
C GLY A 174 18.46 -0.93 12.74
N PRO A 175 19.36 -1.85 12.39
CA PRO A 175 20.79 -1.61 12.50
C PRO A 175 21.21 -0.40 11.66
N THR A 176 21.87 0.58 12.28
CA THR A 176 22.52 1.69 11.57
C THR A 176 23.80 1.16 10.95
N GLU A 177 23.88 1.04 9.62
CA GLU A 177 25.16 0.79 8.95
C GLU A 177 26.01 2.06 9.05
N ASP A 178 26.86 2.15 10.08
CA ASP A 178 28.00 3.08 10.11
C ASP A 178 28.96 2.64 8.98
N GLN A 179 29.06 3.41 7.89
CA GLN A 179 30.06 3.23 6.83
C GLN A 179 31.30 4.08 7.06
#